data_AF-C6XB99-F1
#
_entry.id   AF-C6XB99-F1
#
_cell.length_a   1.000
_cell.length_b   1.000
_cell.length_c   1.000
_cell.angle_alpha   90.00
_cell.angle_beta   90.00
_cell.angle_gamma   90.00
#
_symmetry.space_group_name_H-M   'P 1'
#
loop_
_entity.id
_entity.type
_entity.pdbx_description
1 polymer ?
#
loop_
_entity_poly.entity_id
_entity_poly.type
_entity_poly.pdbx_seq_one_letter_code
_entity_poly.pdbx_strand_id
1 'polypeptide(L)'
;MIESSATSPYAKLLCVYSCMEAWLNSPGMRENIADAVTPDRALADWCPELAPYLLALASQAKIGAPARYVKQTLILLQGAIAEDLRNPGSGAFLKAREATQSIMQAYKLQPSRTGVLSVQSVIFPAGILCLMLSLTPALLPVTQQEPLAPILIEPEHHPTMSPGLMGRTIALKEKLDAGSCPAPQLINMPPDRVNGYINVINANFSDRSKFESEKLNAFLNWYDNYMARECKVENNQKIVLGMTQ
;
A
#
# COMPACT_ATOMS: atom_id res chain seq x y z
N MET A 1 30.20 -4.73 5.24
CA MET A 1 29.72 -3.43 4.71
C MET A 1 28.88 -2.67 5.72
N ILE A 2 27.79 -3.25 6.26
CA ILE A 2 26.91 -2.54 7.23
C ILE A 2 27.61 -2.28 8.57
N GLU A 3 28.44 -3.22 9.06
CA GLU A 3 29.16 -3.03 10.32
C GLU A 3 30.17 -1.89 10.29
N SER A 4 30.79 -1.65 9.14
CA SER A 4 31.82 -0.62 8.94
C SER A 4 31.25 0.75 8.59
N SER A 5 29.98 0.83 8.19
CA SER A 5 29.40 2.05 7.63
C SER A 5 28.80 2.99 8.67
N ALA A 6 28.52 2.51 9.88
CA ALA A 6 27.97 3.34 10.94
C ALA A 6 28.27 2.79 12.35
N THR A 7 28.39 3.70 13.32
CA THR A 7 28.64 3.35 14.74
C THR A 7 27.36 3.04 15.52
N SER A 8 26.25 3.72 15.21
CA SER A 8 24.98 3.52 15.93
C SER A 8 24.11 2.43 15.30
N PRO A 9 23.41 1.59 16.09
CA PRO A 9 22.46 0.59 15.57
C PRO A 9 21.40 1.19 14.64
N TYR A 10 20.92 2.40 14.95
CA TYR A 10 19.96 3.12 14.10
C TYR A 10 20.53 3.46 12.72
N ALA A 11 21.75 3.99 12.68
CA ALA A 11 22.40 4.32 11.42
C ALA A 11 22.74 3.05 10.63
N LYS A 12 23.11 1.94 11.29
CA LYS A 12 23.31 0.63 10.65
C LYS A 12 22.05 0.13 9.96
N LEU A 13 20.89 0.22 10.63
CA LEU A 13 19.58 -0.16 10.04
C LEU A 13 19.28 0.63 8.75
N LEU A 14 19.52 1.94 8.75
CA LEU A 14 19.29 2.78 7.56
C LEU A 14 20.35 2.58 6.47
N CYS A 15 21.57 2.18 6.86
CA CYS A 15 22.66 1.98 5.90
C CYS A 15 22.44 0.76 4.99
N VAL A 16 21.55 -0.15 5.36
CA VAL A 16 21.16 -1.30 4.52
C VAL A 16 20.73 -0.84 3.12
N TYR A 17 19.98 0.25 3.02
CA TYR A 17 19.54 0.81 1.74
C TYR A 17 20.71 1.26 0.87
N SER A 18 21.66 2.02 1.44
CA SER A 18 22.83 2.50 0.72
C SER A 18 23.81 1.37 0.37
N CYS A 19 23.93 0.34 1.23
CA CYS A 19 24.72 -0.85 0.91
C CYS A 19 24.09 -1.63 -0.26
N MET A 20 22.77 -1.78 -0.27
CA MET A 20 22.05 -2.47 -1.35
C MET A 20 22.14 -1.69 -2.67
N GLU A 21 22.00 -0.37 -2.64
CA GLU A 21 22.18 0.49 -3.81
C GLU A 21 23.61 0.40 -4.38
N ALA A 22 24.64 0.46 -3.53
CA ALA A 22 26.03 0.29 -3.95
C ALA A 22 26.29 -1.11 -4.54
N TRP A 23 25.67 -2.14 -3.96
CA TRP A 23 25.76 -3.52 -4.44
C TRP A 23 25.09 -3.70 -5.81
N LEU A 24 23.89 -3.13 -6.00
CA LEU A 24 23.19 -3.13 -7.28
C LEU A 24 23.91 -2.36 -8.37
N ASN A 25 24.58 -1.27 -8.01
CA ASN A 25 25.39 -0.48 -8.93
C ASN A 25 26.76 -1.11 -9.24
N SER A 26 27.10 -2.25 -8.61
CA SER A 26 28.33 -2.97 -8.91
C SER A 26 28.21 -3.73 -10.24
N PRO A 27 29.29 -3.81 -11.05
CA PRO A 27 29.24 -4.46 -12.37
C PRO A 27 28.73 -5.92 -12.29
N GLY A 28 27.75 -6.27 -13.14
CA GLY A 28 27.19 -7.62 -13.24
C GLY A 28 26.19 -8.01 -12.15
N MET A 29 26.02 -7.19 -11.11
CA MET A 29 25.11 -7.55 -10.01
C MET A 29 23.65 -7.32 -10.35
N ARG A 30 23.35 -6.28 -11.13
CA ARG A 30 21.98 -5.97 -11.52
C ARG A 30 21.37 -7.10 -12.35
N GLU A 31 22.12 -7.67 -13.28
CA GLU A 31 21.71 -8.79 -14.12
C GLU A 31 21.45 -10.04 -13.27
N ASN A 32 22.39 -10.38 -12.39
CA ASN A 32 22.26 -11.52 -11.47
C ASN A 32 21.03 -11.42 -10.57
N ILE A 33 20.73 -10.21 -10.08
CA ILE A 33 19.57 -9.95 -9.22
C ILE A 33 18.29 -9.98 -10.06
N ALA A 34 18.27 -9.38 -11.25
CA ALA A 34 17.10 -9.40 -12.13
C ALA A 34 16.67 -10.84 -12.47
N ASP A 35 17.63 -11.72 -12.74
CA ASP A 35 17.36 -13.14 -13.01
C ASP A 35 16.87 -13.91 -11.78
N ALA A 36 17.31 -13.49 -10.59
CA ALA A 36 16.83 -14.07 -9.35
C ALA A 36 15.44 -13.56 -8.97
N VAL A 37 15.07 -12.29 -9.29
CA VAL A 37 13.87 -11.57 -8.80
C VAL A 37 12.63 -12.15 -9.47
N THR A 38 12.01 -13.11 -8.79
CA THR A 38 10.65 -13.51 -9.09
C THR A 38 9.66 -12.74 -8.20
N PRO A 39 8.54 -12.27 -8.76
CA PRO A 39 7.55 -11.47 -8.02
C PRO A 39 6.94 -12.20 -6.81
N ASP A 40 6.97 -13.53 -6.82
CA ASP A 40 6.37 -14.36 -5.77
C ASP A 40 7.31 -14.67 -4.60
N ARG A 41 8.61 -14.34 -4.70
CA ARG A 41 9.60 -14.72 -3.69
C ARG A 41 9.89 -13.55 -2.75
N ALA A 42 9.76 -13.77 -1.45
CA ALA A 42 10.04 -12.74 -0.46
C ALA A 42 11.55 -12.53 -0.31
N LEU A 43 11.97 -11.30 0.01
CA LEU A 43 13.38 -11.00 0.27
C LEU A 43 13.98 -11.83 1.43
N ALA A 44 13.14 -12.24 2.38
CA ALA A 44 13.54 -13.14 3.46
C ALA A 44 13.99 -14.53 2.95
N ASP A 45 13.43 -14.99 1.82
CA ASP A 45 13.77 -16.29 1.22
C ASP A 45 15.07 -16.24 0.40
N TRP A 46 15.56 -15.03 0.11
CA TRP A 46 16.78 -14.78 -0.65
C TRP A 46 17.99 -14.68 0.26
N CYS A 47 17.78 -13.95 1.35
CA CYS A 47 18.80 -13.65 2.34
C CYS A 47 18.24 -14.03 3.72
N PRO A 48 18.19 -15.34 4.06
CA PRO A 48 17.63 -15.80 5.33
C PRO A 48 18.35 -15.19 6.55
N GLU A 49 19.61 -14.81 6.39
CA GLU A 49 20.44 -14.15 7.42
C GLU A 49 20.11 -12.66 7.63
N LEU A 50 19.46 -12.01 6.65
CA LEU A 50 19.21 -10.56 6.73
C LEU A 50 18.16 -10.24 7.80
N ALA A 51 17.05 -10.97 7.83
CA ALA A 51 15.98 -10.75 8.81
C ALA A 51 16.46 -10.88 10.28
N PRO A 52 17.16 -11.96 10.71
CA PRO A 52 17.65 -12.08 12.07
C PRO A 52 18.71 -11.02 12.40
N TYR A 53 19.57 -10.65 11.44
CA TYR A 53 20.54 -9.57 11.62
C TYR A 53 19.86 -8.21 11.88
N LEU A 54 18.87 -7.84 11.06
CA LEU A 54 18.10 -6.61 11.27
C LEU A 54 17.31 -6.64 12.57
N LEU A 55 16.81 -7.81 12.97
CA LEU A 55 16.12 -7.98 14.24
C LEU A 55 17.05 -7.75 15.44
N ALA A 56 18.27 -8.27 15.39
CA ALA A 56 19.29 -8.03 16.41
C ALA A 56 19.62 -6.53 16.50
N LEU A 57 19.83 -5.86 15.37
CA LEU A 57 20.07 -4.41 15.33
C LEU A 57 18.87 -3.61 15.84
N ALA A 58 17.64 -3.95 15.45
CA ALA A 58 16.42 -3.28 15.91
C ALA A 58 16.22 -3.43 17.43
N SER A 59 16.59 -4.59 17.97
CA SER A 59 16.54 -4.88 19.40
C SER A 59 17.59 -4.07 20.17
N GLN A 60 18.83 -4.00 19.67
CA GLN A 60 19.89 -3.14 20.23
C GLN A 60 19.53 -1.66 20.15
N ALA A 61 18.85 -1.27 19.07
CA ALA A 61 18.30 0.07 18.87
C ALA A 61 17.04 0.35 19.72
N LYS A 62 16.58 -0.59 20.56
CA LYS A 62 15.39 -0.44 21.42
C LYS A 62 14.15 0.03 20.64
N ILE A 63 13.98 -0.44 19.41
CA ILE A 63 12.80 -0.13 18.59
C ILE A 63 11.58 -0.86 19.17
N GLY A 64 10.47 -0.15 19.36
CA GLY A 64 9.20 -0.77 19.77
C GLY A 64 8.75 -1.82 18.75
N ALA A 65 8.37 -3.02 19.21
CA ALA A 65 7.96 -4.13 18.34
C ALA A 65 8.96 -4.44 17.18
N PRO A 66 10.20 -4.84 17.48
CA PRO A 66 11.29 -4.92 16.50
C PRO A 66 11.00 -5.90 15.35
N ALA A 67 10.28 -6.99 15.60
CA ALA A 67 9.87 -7.93 14.54
C ALA A 67 8.95 -7.30 13.49
N ARG A 68 8.02 -6.43 13.90
CA ARG A 68 7.11 -5.74 12.98
C ARG A 68 7.85 -4.69 12.17
N TYR A 69 8.74 -3.94 12.82
CA TYR A 69 9.64 -3.00 12.16
C TYR A 69 10.47 -3.69 11.07
N VAL A 70 11.15 -4.79 11.38
CA VAL A 70 11.99 -5.52 10.42
C VAL A 70 11.18 -6.01 9.22
N LYS A 71 9.97 -6.55 9.44
CA LYS A 71 9.08 -6.97 8.35
C LYS A 71 8.76 -5.80 7.40
N GLN A 72 8.46 -4.61 7.95
CA GLN A 72 8.17 -3.42 7.14
C GLN A 72 9.41 -2.91 6.39
N THR A 73 10.58 -2.90 7.04
CA THR A 73 11.86 -2.55 6.43
C THR A 73 12.19 -3.47 5.26
N LEU A 74 12.00 -4.78 5.41
CA LEU A 74 12.24 -5.75 4.32
C LEU A 74 11.29 -5.55 3.15
N ILE A 75 10.00 -5.25 3.41
CA ILE A 75 9.03 -4.92 2.34
C ILE A 75 9.47 -3.67 1.58
N LEU A 76 9.85 -2.60 2.29
CA LEU A 76 10.33 -1.37 1.67
C LEU A 76 11.62 -1.60 0.86
N LEU A 77 12.52 -2.44 1.36
CA LEU A 77 13.76 -2.79 0.66
C LEU A 77 13.47 -3.61 -0.60
N GLN A 78 12.57 -4.59 -0.53
CA GLN A 78 12.14 -5.37 -1.69
C GLN A 78 11.49 -4.47 -2.75
N GLY A 79 10.61 -3.55 -2.34
CA GLY A 79 10.02 -2.56 -3.25
C GLY A 79 11.05 -1.64 -3.88
N ALA A 80 12.06 -1.21 -3.13
CA ALA A 80 13.16 -0.39 -3.66
C ALA A 80 14.00 -1.14 -4.69
N ILE A 81 14.31 -2.42 -4.44
CA ILE A 81 15.02 -3.27 -5.41
C ILE A 81 14.19 -3.41 -6.68
N ALA A 82 12.91 -3.79 -6.57
CA ALA A 82 12.04 -3.98 -7.73
C ALA A 82 11.90 -2.69 -8.57
N GLU A 83 11.73 -1.54 -7.91
CA GLU A 83 11.61 -0.26 -8.60
C GLU A 83 12.93 0.23 -9.21
N ASP A 84 14.08 0.00 -8.59
CA ASP A 84 15.38 0.36 -9.18
C ASP A 84 15.77 -0.57 -10.34
N LEU A 85 15.40 -1.85 -10.29
CA LEU A 85 15.56 -2.77 -11.43
C LEU A 85 14.71 -2.34 -12.62
N ARG A 86 13.46 -1.91 -12.37
CA ARG A 86 12.54 -1.43 -13.41
C ARG A 86 12.94 -0.06 -13.95
N ASN A 87 13.32 0.86 -13.05
CA ASN A 87 13.65 2.25 -13.33
C ASN A 87 14.99 2.61 -12.66
N PRO A 88 16.13 2.27 -13.31
CA PRO A 88 17.45 2.62 -12.82
C PRO A 88 17.61 4.10 -12.49
N GLY A 89 18.12 4.42 -11.30
CA GLY A 89 18.36 5.81 -10.90
C GLY A 89 17.10 6.58 -10.49
N SER A 90 15.97 5.88 -10.27
CA SER A 90 14.72 6.44 -9.75
C SER A 90 14.83 7.02 -8.32
N GLY A 91 15.95 6.76 -7.64
CA GLY A 91 16.15 7.10 -6.23
C GLY A 91 15.27 6.27 -5.29
N ALA A 92 14.85 5.07 -5.72
CA ALA A 92 13.96 4.20 -4.93
C ALA A 92 14.55 3.84 -3.56
N PHE A 93 15.85 3.57 -3.47
CA PHE A 93 16.55 3.31 -2.21
C PHE A 93 16.52 4.50 -1.25
N LEU A 94 16.71 5.71 -1.77
CA LEU A 94 16.63 6.95 -0.98
C LEU A 94 15.23 7.12 -0.39
N LYS A 95 14.18 6.97 -1.22
CA LYS A 95 12.78 7.07 -0.78
C LYS A 95 12.42 6.01 0.25
N ALA A 96 12.86 4.76 0.04
CA ALA A 96 12.62 3.67 0.98
C ALA A 96 13.36 3.87 2.31
N ARG A 97 14.56 4.46 2.29
CA ARG A 97 15.30 4.86 3.49
C ARG A 97 14.55 5.94 4.28
N GLU A 98 14.06 6.97 3.61
CA GLU A 98 13.25 8.04 4.23
C GLU A 98 11.96 7.50 4.85
N ALA A 99 11.25 6.62 4.13
CA ALA A 99 10.07 5.93 4.66
C ALA A 99 10.41 5.05 5.88
N THR A 100 11.54 4.36 5.86
CA THR A 100 11.98 3.56 7.01
C THR A 100 12.35 4.43 8.20
N GLN A 101 12.91 5.61 7.97
CA GLN A 101 13.21 6.57 9.02
C GLN A 101 11.92 7.08 9.68
N SER A 102 10.86 7.36 8.91
CA SER A 102 9.57 7.77 9.49
C SER A 102 8.91 6.65 10.28
N ILE A 103 8.94 5.41 9.77
CA ILE A 103 8.48 4.21 10.51
C ILE A 103 9.27 4.04 11.81
N MET A 104 10.59 4.19 11.77
CA MET A 104 11.46 4.09 12.94
C MET A 104 11.08 5.13 14.02
N GLN A 105 10.79 6.37 13.62
CA GLN A 105 10.31 7.41 14.54
C GLN A 105 8.97 7.03 15.19
N ALA A 106 8.04 6.45 14.42
CA ALA A 106 6.76 5.99 14.96
C ALA A 106 6.91 4.89 16.03
N TYR A 107 7.85 3.96 15.85
CA TYR A 107 8.12 2.91 16.84
C TYR A 107 8.93 3.36 18.06
N LYS A 108 9.68 4.46 17.96
CA LYS A 108 10.32 5.09 19.14
C LYS A 108 9.29 5.72 20.08
N LEU A 109 8.22 6.24 19.52
CA LEU A 109 7.17 6.94 20.26
C LEU A 109 6.11 6.02 20.86
N GLN A 110 6.10 4.73 20.52
CA GLN A 110 5.16 3.79 21.11
C GLN A 110 5.58 3.45 22.55
N PRO A 111 4.81 3.88 23.57
CA PRO A 111 5.05 3.38 24.92
C PRO A 111 4.88 1.86 24.88
N SER A 112 5.89 1.15 25.41
CA SER A 112 5.86 -0.29 25.57
C SER A 112 4.55 -0.69 26.24
N ARG A 113 3.59 -1.21 25.46
CA ARG A 113 2.38 -1.86 25.99
C ARG A 113 2.75 -3.24 26.55
N THR A 114 3.69 -3.26 27.48
CA THR A 114 3.84 -4.33 28.46
C THR A 114 2.80 -4.06 29.53
N GLY A 115 1.82 -4.96 29.61
CA GLY A 115 0.53 -4.71 30.23
C GLY A 115 0.57 -4.14 31.65
N VAL A 116 -0.30 -3.17 31.89
CA VAL A 116 -0.98 -3.02 33.17
C VAL A 116 -2.45 -2.80 32.85
N LEU A 117 -3.26 -3.78 33.23
CA LEU A 117 -4.67 -3.57 33.54
C LEU A 117 -4.69 -2.57 34.70
N SER A 118 -4.80 -1.28 34.39
CA SER A 118 -5.01 -0.25 35.40
C SER A 118 -6.24 0.55 34.98
N VAL A 119 -7.37 0.02 35.40
CA VAL A 119 -8.57 0.80 35.73
C VAL A 119 -8.12 1.95 36.63
N GLN A 120 -8.04 3.17 36.10
CA GLN A 120 -8.39 4.38 36.84
C GLN A 120 -9.00 5.38 35.87
N SER A 121 -10.32 5.39 35.90
CA SER A 121 -11.18 6.54 35.66
C SER A 121 -10.56 7.82 36.22
N VAL A 122 -9.99 8.65 35.35
CA VAL A 122 -9.82 10.07 35.65
C VAL A 122 -11.02 10.78 35.07
N ILE A 123 -12.02 10.91 35.93
CA ILE A 123 -13.08 11.89 35.84
C ILE A 123 -12.37 13.25 35.73
N PHE A 124 -12.40 13.87 34.54
CA PHE A 124 -12.14 15.29 34.43
C PHE A 124 -13.42 16.01 34.87
N PRO A 125 -13.42 16.72 36.03
CA PRO A 125 -14.55 17.53 36.40
C PRO A 125 -14.64 18.73 35.46
N ALA A 126 -15.87 19.02 35.06
CA ALA A 126 -16.26 20.15 34.25
C ALA A 126 -15.83 21.50 34.85
N GLY A 127 -15.45 22.41 33.95
CA GLY A 127 -15.32 23.86 34.15
C GLY A 127 -15.25 24.50 32.75
N ILE A 128 -16.37 24.62 32.02
CA ILE A 128 -17.36 25.72 32.04
C ILE A 128 -16.98 26.85 31.04
N LEU A 129 -18.01 27.27 30.28
CA LEU A 129 -18.12 28.33 29.24
C LEU A 129 -17.62 27.96 27.83
N CYS A 130 -18.39 28.02 26.73
CA CYS A 130 -19.67 28.66 26.37
C CYS A 130 -20.35 27.80 25.27
N LEU A 131 -21.65 27.48 25.36
CA LEU A 131 -22.78 28.22 24.73
C LEU A 131 -22.53 28.50 23.23
N MET A 132 -23.23 27.86 22.28
CA MET A 132 -24.68 27.93 22.04
C MET A 132 -25.18 26.68 21.29
N LEU A 133 -26.14 25.93 21.85
CA LEU A 133 -27.56 25.94 21.47
C LEU A 133 -27.89 25.73 19.98
N SER A 134 -28.30 24.52 19.62
CA SER A 134 -29.51 24.30 18.80
C SER A 134 -30.17 22.96 19.16
N LEU A 135 -31.27 23.07 19.91
CA LEU A 135 -32.52 22.30 19.85
C LEU A 135 -32.50 20.75 19.72
N THR A 136 -32.89 20.14 20.85
CA THR A 136 -33.63 18.87 21.13
C THR A 136 -34.88 18.60 20.25
N PRO A 137 -35.66 17.48 20.37
CA PRO A 137 -35.70 16.36 21.36
C PRO A 137 -35.82 14.93 20.74
N ALA A 138 -35.59 13.80 21.43
CA ALA A 138 -36.55 13.06 22.29
C ALA A 138 -35.79 11.92 23.01
N LEU A 139 -35.81 11.80 24.36
CA LEU A 139 -36.73 10.95 25.17
C LEU A 139 -36.80 9.49 24.67
N LEU A 140 -36.45 8.41 25.36
CA LEU A 140 -36.21 8.04 26.78
C LEU A 140 -35.49 6.65 26.81
N PRO A 141 -35.07 6.12 27.98
CA PRO A 141 -34.09 5.04 28.10
C PRO A 141 -34.72 3.64 28.10
N VAL A 142 -33.98 2.62 27.64
CA VAL A 142 -34.25 1.23 27.99
C VAL A 142 -32.93 0.51 28.26
N THR A 143 -32.73 0.20 29.53
CA THR A 143 -31.85 -0.87 30.00
C THR A 143 -32.43 -2.19 29.52
N GLN A 144 -31.71 -2.94 28.69
CA GLN A 144 -31.98 -4.36 28.49
C GLN A 144 -30.67 -5.12 28.37
N GLN A 145 -30.39 -5.84 29.44
CA GLN A 145 -29.36 -6.84 29.57
C GLN A 145 -30.01 -8.16 29.14
N GLU A 146 -29.52 -8.78 28.07
CA GLU A 146 -29.87 -10.16 27.69
C GLU A 146 -28.70 -10.81 26.92
N PRO A 147 -28.65 -12.15 26.82
CA PRO A 147 -27.48 -12.93 27.22
C PRO A 147 -26.59 -13.27 26.01
N LEU A 148 -25.37 -13.72 26.30
CA LEU A 148 -24.46 -14.29 25.31
C LEU A 148 -25.16 -15.35 24.44
N ALA A 149 -25.41 -15.02 23.18
CA ALA A 149 -25.63 -15.99 22.14
C ALA A 149 -24.27 -16.42 21.56
N PRO A 150 -24.06 -17.70 21.25
CA PRO A 150 -22.83 -18.18 20.63
C PRO A 150 -22.68 -17.53 19.25
N ILE A 151 -21.55 -16.86 19.02
CA ILE A 151 -21.18 -16.32 17.71
C ILE A 151 -21.01 -17.52 16.77
N LEU A 152 -22.03 -17.75 15.94
CA LEU A 152 -21.92 -18.54 14.74
C LEU A 152 -20.86 -17.85 13.87
N ILE A 153 -19.73 -18.51 13.64
CA ILE A 153 -18.71 -18.05 12.70
C ILE A 153 -19.33 -18.18 11.31
N GLU A 154 -19.93 -17.09 10.82
CA GLU A 154 -20.27 -16.95 9.42
C GLU A 154 -18.95 -16.70 8.67
N PRO A 155 -18.58 -17.54 7.69
CA PRO A 155 -17.36 -17.34 6.93
C PRO A 155 -17.47 -16.00 6.18
N GLU A 156 -16.64 -15.04 6.57
CA GLU A 156 -16.49 -13.75 5.93
C GLU A 156 -16.12 -13.99 4.46
N HIS A 157 -17.13 -13.91 3.59
CA HIS A 157 -16.98 -14.10 2.16
C HIS A 157 -16.31 -12.83 1.61
N HIS A 158 -14.98 -12.79 1.66
CA HIS A 158 -14.23 -11.72 1.03
C HIS A 158 -14.60 -11.69 -0.47
N PRO A 159 -15.16 -10.58 -0.98
CA PRO A 159 -15.52 -10.49 -2.39
C PRO A 159 -14.25 -10.59 -3.22
N THR A 160 -14.03 -11.77 -3.78
CA THR A 160 -12.88 -12.02 -4.65
C THR A 160 -13.20 -11.41 -5.99
N MET A 161 -12.55 -10.29 -6.30
CA MET A 161 -12.68 -9.61 -7.58
C MET A 161 -12.38 -10.58 -8.74
N SER A 162 -13.28 -10.65 -9.72
CA SER A 162 -13.11 -11.60 -10.82
C SER A 162 -11.91 -11.22 -11.70
N PRO A 163 -11.11 -12.20 -12.17
CA PRO A 163 -9.93 -11.92 -13.00
C PRO A 163 -10.23 -11.08 -14.24
N GLY A 164 -11.40 -11.28 -14.86
CA GLY A 164 -11.82 -10.51 -16.04
C GLY A 164 -12.10 -9.04 -15.73
N LEU A 165 -12.64 -8.74 -14.54
CA LEU A 165 -12.93 -7.38 -14.12
C LEU A 165 -11.65 -6.62 -13.78
N MET A 166 -10.67 -7.30 -13.18
CA MET A 166 -9.32 -6.77 -12.95
C MET A 166 -8.60 -6.43 -14.26
N GLY A 167 -8.63 -7.32 -15.25
CA GLY A 167 -8.03 -7.06 -16.57
C GLY A 167 -8.63 -5.81 -17.25
N ARG A 168 -9.96 -5.66 -17.21
CA ARG A 168 -10.63 -4.46 -17.77
C ARG A 168 -10.25 -3.17 -17.05
N THR A 169 -10.11 -3.22 -15.72
CA THR A 169 -9.68 -2.06 -14.93
C THR A 169 -8.25 -1.62 -15.28
N ILE A 170 -7.32 -2.57 -15.39
CA ILE A 170 -5.92 -2.28 -15.75
C ILE A 170 -5.86 -1.69 -17.15
N ALA A 171 -6.50 -2.33 -18.13
CA ALA A 171 -6.50 -1.85 -19.51
C ALA A 171 -7.11 -0.44 -19.66
N LEU A 172 -8.15 -0.13 -18.88
CA LEU A 172 -8.72 1.22 -18.86
C LEU A 172 -7.76 2.22 -18.23
N LYS A 173 -7.13 1.87 -17.10
CA LYS A 173 -6.14 2.73 -16.44
C LYS A 173 -4.98 3.06 -17.39
N GLU A 174 -4.44 2.06 -18.09
CA GLU A 174 -3.37 2.26 -19.06
C GLU A 174 -3.78 3.22 -20.18
N LYS A 175 -5.00 3.11 -20.72
CA LYS A 175 -5.50 4.01 -21.75
C LYS A 175 -5.70 5.45 -21.26
N LEU A 176 -6.10 5.61 -20.00
CA LEU A 176 -6.22 6.93 -19.36
C LEU A 176 -4.82 7.54 -19.13
N ASP A 177 -3.88 6.74 -18.61
CA ASP A 177 -2.51 7.17 -18.32
C ASP A 177 -1.74 7.49 -19.62
N ALA A 178 -1.99 6.76 -20.70
CA ALA A 178 -1.44 7.01 -22.03
C ALA A 178 -2.09 8.22 -22.74
N GLY A 179 -3.17 8.77 -22.20
CA GLY A 179 -3.95 9.84 -22.85
C GLY A 179 -4.69 9.40 -24.12
N SER A 180 -4.80 8.09 -24.37
CA SER A 180 -5.53 7.51 -25.49
C SER A 180 -7.04 7.60 -25.30
N CYS A 181 -7.50 7.68 -24.05
CA CYS A 181 -8.89 7.93 -23.69
C CYS A 181 -9.03 9.14 -22.76
N PRO A 182 -10.09 9.95 -22.89
CA PRO A 182 -10.34 11.06 -21.99
C PRO A 182 -10.72 10.58 -20.59
N ALA A 183 -10.15 11.23 -19.57
CA ALA A 183 -10.57 11.05 -18.19
C ALA A 183 -11.97 11.69 -18.01
N PRO A 184 -12.94 10.96 -17.42
CA PRO A 184 -14.28 11.49 -17.21
C PRO A 184 -14.22 12.63 -16.20
N GLN A 185 -14.87 13.75 -16.52
CA GLN A 185 -14.99 14.86 -15.59
C GLN A 185 -15.91 14.46 -14.42
N LEU A 186 -15.41 14.53 -13.19
CA LEU A 186 -16.13 14.09 -11.99
C LEU A 186 -17.51 14.75 -11.83
N ILE A 187 -17.68 15.98 -12.32
CA ILE A 187 -18.92 16.77 -12.22
C ILE A 187 -20.03 16.19 -13.11
N ASN A 188 -19.68 15.55 -14.22
CA ASN A 188 -20.63 14.98 -15.18
C ASN A 188 -20.87 13.47 -14.97
N MET A 189 -20.24 12.90 -13.94
CA MET A 189 -20.35 11.48 -13.62
C MET A 189 -21.55 11.23 -12.69
N PRO A 190 -22.33 10.16 -12.91
CA PRO A 190 -23.34 9.76 -11.93
C PRO A 190 -22.70 9.50 -10.56
N PRO A 191 -23.33 9.94 -9.44
CA PRO A 191 -22.71 9.89 -8.11
C PRO A 191 -22.39 8.46 -7.65
N ASP A 192 -23.13 7.46 -8.13
CA ASP A 192 -22.92 6.04 -7.89
C ASP A 192 -21.74 5.44 -8.68
N ARG A 193 -21.16 6.19 -9.62
CA ARG A 193 -20.06 5.76 -10.50
C ARG A 193 -18.70 6.36 -10.10
N VAL A 194 -18.70 7.42 -9.30
CA VAL A 194 -17.49 8.12 -8.84
C VAL A 194 -16.54 7.17 -8.11
N ASN A 195 -17.05 6.35 -7.20
CA ASN A 195 -16.22 5.39 -6.47
C ASN A 195 -15.57 4.34 -7.38
N GLY A 196 -16.28 3.91 -8.43
CA GLY A 196 -15.73 3.00 -9.43
C GLY A 196 -14.57 3.65 -10.19
N TYR A 197 -14.70 4.91 -10.58
CA TYR A 197 -13.62 5.67 -11.22
C TYR A 197 -12.41 5.89 -10.30
N ILE A 198 -12.64 6.30 -9.05
CA ILE A 198 -11.58 6.45 -8.03
C ILE A 198 -10.82 5.13 -7.85
N ASN A 199 -11.52 3.99 -7.89
CA ASN A 199 -10.90 2.67 -7.83
C ASN A 199 -10.08 2.33 -9.09
N VAL A 200 -10.47 2.82 -10.27
CA VAL A 200 -9.68 2.64 -11.51
C VAL A 200 -8.39 3.46 -11.48
N ILE A 201 -8.45 4.74 -11.10
CA ILE A 201 -7.25 5.60 -11.07
C ILE A 201 -6.28 5.16 -9.95
N ASN A 202 -6.83 4.73 -8.81
CA ASN A 202 -6.08 4.26 -7.65
C ASN A 202 -5.90 2.74 -7.65
N ALA A 203 -6.02 2.08 -8.80
CA ALA A 203 -5.91 0.62 -8.93
C ALA A 203 -4.50 0.13 -8.55
N ASN A 204 -4.25 0.09 -7.26
CA ASN A 204 -3.10 -0.51 -6.59
C ASN A 204 -3.69 -1.74 -5.90
N PHE A 205 -3.70 -2.86 -6.63
CA PHE A 205 -4.42 -4.10 -6.29
C PHE A 205 -3.93 -4.83 -5.03
N SER A 206 -3.04 -4.17 -4.27
CA SER A 206 -2.49 -4.59 -3.00
C SER A 206 -3.57 -4.71 -1.90
N ASP A 207 -4.67 -3.97 -2.00
CA ASP A 207 -5.75 -3.97 -1.02
C ASP A 207 -7.09 -4.41 -1.66
N ARG A 208 -7.23 -5.73 -1.84
CA ARG A 208 -8.41 -6.37 -2.43
C ARG A 208 -9.69 -6.19 -1.61
N SER A 209 -9.57 -5.79 -0.34
CA SER A 209 -10.71 -5.65 0.58
C SER A 209 -11.59 -4.42 0.30
N LYS A 210 -11.10 -3.47 -0.49
CA LYS A 210 -11.78 -2.18 -0.77
C LYS A 210 -12.50 -2.14 -2.12
N PHE A 211 -12.41 -3.21 -2.91
CA PHE A 211 -13.00 -3.23 -4.25
C PHE A 211 -14.42 -3.75 -4.19
N GLU A 212 -15.37 -2.82 -4.22
CA GLU A 212 -16.76 -3.14 -4.48
C GLU A 212 -16.92 -3.50 -5.97
N SER A 213 -16.86 -4.80 -6.26
CA SER A 213 -16.90 -5.35 -7.62
C SER A 213 -18.12 -4.89 -8.43
N GLU A 214 -19.26 -4.71 -7.75
CA GLU A 214 -20.50 -4.24 -8.36
C GLU A 214 -20.38 -2.79 -8.86
N LYS A 215 -19.93 -1.87 -8.00
CA LYS A 215 -19.74 -0.45 -8.35
C LYS A 215 -18.68 -0.28 -9.45
N LEU A 216 -17.61 -1.07 -9.39
CA LEU A 216 -16.56 -1.04 -10.40
C LEU A 216 -17.06 -1.57 -11.75
N ASN A 217 -17.78 -2.69 -11.77
CA ASN A 217 -18.37 -3.20 -13.01
C ASN A 217 -19.35 -2.20 -13.63
N ALA A 218 -20.17 -1.58 -12.79
CA ALA A 218 -21.15 -0.61 -13.23
C ALA A 218 -20.50 0.68 -13.79
N PHE A 219 -19.37 1.10 -13.20
CA PHE A 219 -18.52 2.14 -13.78
C PHE A 219 -17.94 1.74 -15.14
N LEU A 220 -17.30 0.57 -15.25
CA LEU A 220 -16.68 0.11 -16.49
C LEU A 220 -17.71 0.02 -17.63
N ASN A 221 -18.90 -0.50 -17.35
CA ASN A 221 -19.97 -0.59 -18.34
C ASN A 221 -20.50 0.79 -18.74
N TRP A 222 -20.62 1.73 -17.80
CA TRP A 222 -20.98 3.11 -18.13
C TRP A 222 -19.89 3.76 -19.01
N TYR A 223 -18.62 3.61 -18.63
CA TYR A 223 -17.50 4.16 -19.37
C TYR A 223 -17.45 3.64 -20.82
N ASP A 224 -17.64 2.34 -21.01
CA ASP A 224 -17.67 1.71 -22.33
C ASP A 224 -18.83 2.21 -23.20
N ASN A 225 -19.99 2.52 -22.60
CA ASN A 225 -21.16 2.97 -23.35
C ASN A 225 -21.12 4.47 -23.69
N TYR A 226 -20.53 5.30 -22.83
CA TYR A 226 -20.61 6.76 -22.94
C TYR A 226 -19.30 7.42 -23.38
N MET A 227 -18.16 6.91 -22.93
CA MET A 227 -16.85 7.56 -23.13
C MET A 227 -15.94 6.80 -24.09
N ALA A 228 -16.10 5.48 -24.24
CA ALA A 228 -15.19 4.69 -25.10
C ALA A 228 -15.23 5.09 -26.59
N ARG A 229 -16.29 5.77 -27.03
CA ARG A 229 -16.37 6.34 -28.39
C ARG A 229 -15.41 7.50 -28.61
N GLU A 230 -14.97 8.15 -27.55
CA GLU A 230 -14.01 9.26 -27.58
C GLU A 230 -12.56 8.77 -27.44
N CYS A 231 -12.35 7.49 -27.17
CA CYS A 231 -11.02 6.90 -27.16
C CYS A 231 -10.44 6.88 -28.58
N LYS A 232 -9.20 7.34 -28.72
CA LYS A 232 -8.44 7.16 -29.96
C LYS A 232 -8.17 5.67 -30.13
N VAL A 233 -8.71 5.09 -31.19
CA VAL A 233 -8.28 3.76 -31.62
C VAL A 233 -6.85 3.90 -32.11
N GLU A 234 -5.90 3.31 -31.38
CA GLU A 234 -4.53 3.15 -31.86
C GLU A 234 -4.60 2.15 -33.02
N ASN A 235 -4.87 2.67 -34.22
CA ASN A 235 -4.74 1.89 -35.44
C ASN A 235 -3.28 1.43 -35.50
N ASN A 236 -3.05 0.14 -35.32
CA ASN A 236 -1.82 -0.53 -35.70
C ASN A 236 -1.64 -0.44 -37.23
N GLN A 237 -1.32 0.76 -37.73
CA GLN A 237 -0.71 0.96 -39.04
C GLN A 237 0.79 0.69 -38.92
N LYS A 238 1.12 -0.58 -38.68
CA LYS A 238 2.43 -1.18 -38.98
C LYS A 238 2.23 -2.48 -39.77
N ILE A 239 1.43 -2.38 -40.84
CA ILE A 239 1.34 -3.32 -41.97
C ILE A 239 1.03 -2.37 -43.13
N VAL A 240 1.88 -1.97 -44.07
CA VAL A 240 2.86 -2.67 -44.91
C VAL A 240 3.92 -1.64 -45.33
N LEU A 241 5.18 -1.82 -44.96
CA LEU A 241 6.31 -1.30 -45.73
C LEU A 241 7.29 -2.45 -45.91
N GLY A 242 7.33 -2.97 -47.13
CA GLY A 242 8.41 -3.82 -47.61
C GLY A 242 7.99 -5.17 -48.14
N MET A 243 8.36 -5.37 -49.41
CA MET A 243 8.68 -6.64 -50.08
C MET A 243 7.60 -7.25 -50.98
N THR A 244 7.58 -6.80 -52.23
CA THR A 244 7.68 -7.71 -53.38
C THR A 244 8.70 -7.15 -54.36
N GLN A 245 9.61 -8.03 -54.77
CA GLN A 245 10.64 -7.86 -55.79
C GLN A 245 10.05 -7.50 -57.16
#